data_AF-J9YVV6-F1
#
_entry.id   AF-J9YVV6-F1
#
_cell.length_a   1.000
_cell.length_b   1.000
_cell.length_c   1.000
_cell.angle_alpha   90.00
_cell.angle_beta   90.00
_cell.angle_gamma   90.00
#
_symmetry.space_group_name_H-M   'P 1'
#
loop_
_entity.id
_entity.type
_entity.pdbx_description
1 polymer ?
#
loop_
_entity_poly.entity_id
_entity_poly.type
_entity_poly.pdbx_seq_one_letter_code
_entity_poly.pdbx_strand_id
1 'polypeptide(L)'
;MRSKTIVLKFGGTSVGSIERIKIVSKIILSHKSKNTKVAVISSAMSGVTNKLIKTTKSISNNFDSAEYDTLLSTGEQAACALIAGNLKSLGHNSRSWLSWQLPILTEGNHSNARISNIKTKDIKNYMNEGGIPIVAGFQGINSNFRITTIGRSGSDASAIMLAKFLNAEECIIYTDVDGVYTTDPRMNKKAKKIKKIFYDEMLEMSSLGSKVMQPTSVQDAKLNKIDILVKSSFVKKNGTLITGSKKSFSDQIITGISSTKDDAKITIVGVKDKPGVAAEIFKPLSDNSINVDMVVQNISLNKKETDITFTIKADDLKKTEKLVKDNKKIQFKKLAFDKNLSKISIIGVGMITTPGITYRMFKSLAQKKINIMVISTSEIKISVLISNKDVKKAVACLHKEFNLD
;
A
#
# COMPACT_ATOMS: atom_id res chain seq x y z
N MET A 1 -12.49 26.54 22.68
CA MET A 1 -11.77 25.37 22.14
C MET A 1 -11.87 25.37 20.62
N ARG A 2 -10.77 25.15 19.90
CA ARG A 2 -10.76 25.09 18.43
C ARG A 2 -11.57 23.87 17.96
N SER A 3 -12.44 24.07 16.97
CA SER A 3 -13.21 22.97 16.35
C SER A 3 -12.25 22.04 15.61
N LYS A 4 -12.32 20.74 15.93
CA LYS A 4 -11.51 19.67 15.34
C LYS A 4 -12.26 19.03 14.17
N THR A 5 -11.58 18.77 13.07
CA THR A 5 -12.06 18.02 11.91
C THR A 5 -11.36 16.67 11.84
N ILE A 6 -12.15 15.60 11.74
CA ILE A 6 -11.67 14.24 11.58
C ILE A 6 -12.18 13.69 10.25
N VAL A 7 -11.30 13.04 9.50
CA VAL A 7 -11.63 12.30 8.30
C VAL A 7 -11.58 10.80 8.60
N LEU A 8 -12.68 10.10 8.33
CA LEU A 8 -12.80 8.65 8.52
C LEU A 8 -12.94 7.98 7.15
N LYS A 9 -12.17 6.93 6.88
CA LYS A 9 -12.34 6.12 5.68
C LYS A 9 -12.73 4.70 6.05
N PHE A 10 -13.73 4.12 5.39
CA PHE A 10 -14.13 2.73 5.57
C PHE A 10 -13.85 1.92 4.30
N GLY A 11 -13.04 0.86 4.43
CA GLY A 11 -12.78 -0.08 3.33
C GLY A 11 -13.97 -0.98 3.02
N GLY A 12 -13.95 -1.65 1.86
CA GLY A 12 -15.11 -2.42 1.37
C GLY A 12 -15.58 -3.55 2.30
N THR A 13 -14.67 -4.21 3.02
CA THR A 13 -15.03 -5.19 4.06
C THR A 13 -15.73 -4.55 5.26
N SER A 14 -15.39 -3.29 5.58
CA SER A 14 -16.03 -2.53 6.66
C SER A 14 -17.49 -2.18 6.34
N VAL A 15 -17.85 -2.12 5.06
CA VAL A 15 -19.20 -1.78 4.56
C VAL A 15 -19.82 -2.92 3.74
N GLY A 16 -19.33 -4.15 3.91
CA GLY A 16 -19.68 -5.29 3.04
C GLY A 16 -21.12 -5.81 3.19
N SER A 17 -21.84 -5.43 4.24
CA SER A 17 -23.23 -5.80 4.48
C SER A 17 -23.99 -4.66 5.16
N ILE A 18 -25.32 -4.77 5.23
CA ILE A 18 -26.16 -3.77 5.90
C ILE A 18 -25.87 -3.71 7.41
N GLU A 19 -25.64 -4.86 8.05
CA GLU A 19 -25.26 -4.96 9.46
C GLU A 19 -23.93 -4.22 9.70
N ARG A 20 -22.97 -4.40 8.78
CA ARG A 20 -21.69 -3.69 8.83
C ARG A 20 -21.86 -2.19 8.66
N ILE A 21 -22.73 -1.73 7.75
CA ILE A 21 -23.07 -0.30 7.57
C ILE A 21 -23.70 0.30 8.84
N LYS A 22 -24.57 -0.45 9.52
CA LYS A 22 -25.12 -0.03 10.83
C LYS A 22 -24.02 0.11 11.89
N ILE A 23 -23.05 -0.80 11.93
CA ILE A 23 -21.89 -0.71 12.82
C ILE A 23 -21.01 0.50 12.46
N VAL A 24 -20.72 0.72 11.17
CA VAL A 24 -19.97 1.88 10.68
C VAL A 24 -20.64 3.19 11.11
N SER A 25 -21.96 3.28 11.01
CA SER A 25 -22.72 4.45 11.46
C SER A 25 -22.52 4.70 12.96
N LYS A 26 -22.55 3.66 13.80
CA LYS A 26 -22.23 3.79 15.24
C LYS A 26 -20.80 4.28 15.48
N ILE A 27 -19.82 3.81 14.69
CA ILE A 27 -18.43 4.27 14.77
C ILE A 27 -18.31 5.75 14.37
N ILE A 28 -19.00 6.18 13.32
CA ILE A 28 -19.03 7.59 12.89
C ILE A 28 -19.57 8.47 14.02
N LEU A 29 -20.68 8.07 14.60
CA LEU A 29 -21.32 8.79 15.70
C LEU A 29 -20.46 8.83 16.97
N SER A 30 -19.66 7.80 17.25
CA SER A 30 -18.76 7.81 18.41
C SER A 30 -17.61 8.84 18.29
N HIS A 31 -17.31 9.34 17.08
CA HIS A 31 -16.33 10.41 16.89
C HIS A 31 -16.98 11.81 16.90
N LYS A 32 -18.29 11.88 16.75
CA LYS A 32 -19.02 13.15 16.73
C LYS A 32 -19.15 13.70 18.16
N SER A 33 -18.81 14.96 18.33
CA SER A 33 -19.00 15.70 19.58
C SER A 33 -19.28 17.17 19.27
N LYS A 34 -19.64 17.97 20.28
CA LYS A 34 -19.90 19.42 20.10
C LYS A 34 -18.72 20.16 19.43
N ASN A 35 -17.49 19.69 19.63
CA ASN A 35 -16.28 20.32 19.09
C ASN A 35 -15.60 19.49 17.99
N THR A 36 -16.18 18.36 17.57
CA THR A 36 -15.61 17.45 16.57
C THR A 36 -16.53 17.31 15.36
N LYS A 37 -16.06 17.78 14.21
CA LYS A 37 -16.69 17.60 12.90
C LYS A 37 -16.11 16.37 12.22
N VAL A 38 -16.96 15.60 11.56
CA VAL A 38 -16.58 14.31 10.96
C VAL A 38 -16.95 14.31 9.48
N ALA A 39 -15.97 14.07 8.61
CA ALA A 39 -16.18 13.76 7.20
C ALA A 39 -15.83 12.29 6.94
N VAL A 40 -16.61 11.61 6.11
CA VAL A 40 -16.48 10.17 5.89
C VAL A 40 -16.21 9.88 4.43
N ILE A 41 -15.28 8.97 4.14
CA ILE A 41 -15.05 8.39 2.82
C ILE A 41 -15.47 6.92 2.86
N SER A 42 -16.22 6.48 1.86
CA SER A 42 -16.55 5.06 1.68
C SER A 42 -15.90 4.51 0.42
N SER A 43 -15.39 3.28 0.51
CA SER A 43 -15.19 2.39 -0.64
C SER A 43 -16.52 1.73 -1.04
N ALA A 44 -16.56 1.12 -2.23
CA ALA A 44 -17.63 0.21 -2.61
C ALA A 44 -17.74 -0.96 -1.61
N MET A 45 -18.93 -1.55 -1.52
CA MET A 45 -19.17 -2.75 -0.70
C MET A 45 -18.29 -3.92 -1.19
N SER A 46 -17.89 -4.79 -0.26
CA SER A 46 -17.05 -5.96 -0.55
C SER A 46 -17.54 -6.76 -1.76
N GLY A 47 -16.64 -7.04 -2.70
CA GLY A 47 -16.92 -7.82 -3.91
C GLY A 47 -17.58 -7.04 -5.06
N VAL A 48 -18.17 -5.86 -4.83
CA VAL A 48 -18.88 -5.09 -5.85
C VAL A 48 -17.94 -4.62 -6.96
N THR A 49 -16.82 -3.98 -6.63
CA THR A 49 -15.84 -3.52 -7.65
C THR A 49 -15.35 -4.67 -8.52
N ASN A 50 -15.06 -5.84 -7.92
CA ASN A 50 -14.63 -7.02 -8.68
C ASN A 50 -15.73 -7.54 -9.62
N LYS A 51 -17.00 -7.46 -9.22
CA LYS A 51 -18.13 -7.81 -10.07
C LYS A 51 -18.22 -6.84 -11.26
N LEU A 52 -18.12 -5.53 -11.02
CA LEU A 52 -18.14 -4.50 -12.07
C LEU A 52 -16.99 -4.68 -13.07
N ILE A 53 -15.78 -4.96 -12.59
CA ILE A 53 -14.62 -5.27 -13.45
C ILE A 53 -14.85 -6.52 -14.30
N LYS A 54 -15.51 -7.56 -13.76
CA LYS A 54 -15.86 -8.75 -14.55
C LYS A 54 -16.88 -8.41 -15.63
N THR A 55 -17.85 -7.54 -15.34
CA THR A 55 -18.86 -7.09 -16.30
C THR A 55 -18.24 -6.32 -17.46
N THR A 56 -17.27 -5.42 -17.22
CA THR A 56 -16.57 -4.73 -18.32
C THR A 56 -15.87 -5.73 -19.24
N LYS A 57 -15.16 -6.72 -18.67
CA LYS A 57 -14.49 -7.78 -19.41
C LYS A 57 -15.42 -8.69 -20.20
N SER A 58 -16.66 -8.89 -19.74
CA SER A 58 -17.66 -9.65 -20.50
C SER A 58 -18.18 -8.89 -21.73
N ILE A 59 -18.05 -7.56 -21.77
CA ILE A 59 -18.41 -6.75 -22.93
C ILE A 59 -17.22 -6.66 -23.89
N SER A 60 -16.02 -6.32 -23.39
CA SER A 60 -14.81 -6.19 -24.21
C SER A 60 -13.55 -6.39 -23.38
N ASN A 61 -12.55 -7.04 -23.98
CA ASN A 61 -11.19 -7.13 -23.42
C ASN A 61 -10.45 -5.78 -23.45
N ASN A 62 -10.90 -4.85 -24.29
CA ASN A 62 -10.41 -3.48 -24.39
C ASN A 62 -11.56 -2.50 -24.13
N PHE A 63 -12.21 -2.64 -22.98
CA PHE A 63 -13.30 -1.76 -22.57
C PHE A 63 -12.79 -0.33 -22.40
N ASP A 64 -13.56 0.65 -22.89
CA ASP A 64 -13.15 2.06 -22.84
C ASP A 64 -12.89 2.53 -21.39
N SER A 65 -11.79 3.23 -21.19
CA SER A 65 -11.34 3.65 -19.86
C SER A 65 -12.25 4.70 -19.19
N ALA A 66 -12.89 5.57 -19.97
CA ALA A 66 -13.81 6.57 -19.42
C ALA A 66 -15.14 5.94 -18.99
N GLU A 67 -15.63 4.97 -19.75
CA GLU A 67 -16.81 4.18 -19.36
C GLU A 67 -16.50 3.22 -18.21
N TYR A 68 -15.27 2.69 -18.16
CA TYR A 68 -14.79 1.89 -17.03
C TYR A 68 -14.87 2.68 -15.73
N ASP A 69 -14.34 3.92 -15.74
CA ASP A 69 -14.35 4.80 -14.58
C ASP A 69 -15.77 5.14 -14.12
N THR A 70 -16.64 5.44 -15.08
CA THR A 70 -18.06 5.72 -14.84
C THR A 70 -18.73 4.52 -14.16
N LEU A 71 -18.58 3.32 -14.72
CA LEU A 71 -19.18 2.10 -14.15
C LEU A 71 -18.64 1.79 -12.76
N LEU A 72 -17.32 1.79 -12.56
CA LEU A 72 -16.77 1.40 -11.27
C LEU A 72 -17.17 2.37 -10.16
N SER A 73 -17.27 3.66 -10.47
CA SER A 73 -17.66 4.69 -9.50
C SER A 73 -19.03 4.44 -8.85
N THR A 74 -19.94 3.71 -9.54
CA THR A 74 -21.28 3.43 -9.01
C THR A 74 -21.24 2.60 -7.72
N GLY A 75 -20.19 1.78 -7.53
CA GLY A 75 -20.02 0.98 -6.32
C GLY A 75 -19.87 1.85 -5.07
N GLU A 76 -19.02 2.87 -5.14
CA GLU A 76 -18.80 3.85 -4.08
C GLU A 76 -20.02 4.75 -3.89
N GLN A 77 -20.71 5.14 -4.97
CA GLN A 77 -21.94 5.93 -4.89
C GLN A 77 -23.03 5.20 -4.09
N ALA A 78 -23.24 3.90 -4.35
CA ALA A 78 -24.21 3.08 -3.63
C ALA A 78 -23.87 2.97 -2.13
N ALA A 79 -22.61 2.64 -1.79
CA ALA A 79 -22.18 2.54 -0.40
C ALA A 79 -22.31 3.88 0.36
N CYS A 80 -21.94 4.98 -0.32
CA CYS A 80 -22.06 6.33 0.20
C CYS A 80 -23.52 6.69 0.53
N ALA A 81 -24.46 6.36 -0.34
CA ALA A 81 -25.88 6.61 -0.13
C ALA A 81 -26.45 5.79 1.06
N LEU A 82 -26.07 4.51 1.17
CA LEU A 82 -26.54 3.63 2.25
C LEU A 82 -26.08 4.11 3.63
N ILE A 83 -24.82 4.53 3.78
CA ILE A 83 -24.31 5.07 5.04
C ILE A 83 -25.04 6.36 5.42
N ALA A 84 -25.19 7.28 4.46
CA ALA A 84 -25.88 8.55 4.70
C ALA A 84 -27.35 8.33 5.08
N GLY A 85 -28.05 7.44 4.38
CA GLY A 85 -29.43 7.06 4.66
C GLY A 85 -29.60 6.46 6.07
N ASN A 86 -28.69 5.57 6.48
CA ASN A 86 -28.73 4.99 7.82
C ASN A 86 -28.43 6.03 8.92
N LEU A 87 -27.54 7.00 8.68
CA LEU A 87 -27.33 8.10 9.63
C LEU A 87 -28.55 9.01 9.72
N LYS A 88 -29.25 9.28 8.61
CA LYS A 88 -30.52 10.01 8.61
C LYS A 88 -31.61 9.28 9.40
N SER A 89 -31.75 7.96 9.24
CA SER A 89 -32.73 7.19 10.00
C SER A 89 -32.43 7.17 11.51
N LEU A 90 -31.20 7.48 11.91
CA LEU A 90 -30.79 7.67 13.31
C LEU A 90 -30.94 9.12 13.79
N GLY A 91 -31.59 10.00 13.02
CA GLY A 91 -31.86 11.40 13.40
C GLY A 91 -30.69 12.36 13.17
N HIS A 92 -29.65 11.95 12.42
CA HIS A 92 -28.51 12.83 12.14
C HIS A 92 -28.57 13.43 10.75
N ASN A 93 -28.31 14.73 10.64
CA ASN A 93 -28.10 15.39 9.36
C ASN A 93 -26.88 14.78 8.65
N SER A 94 -27.11 14.01 7.59
CA SER A 94 -26.08 13.39 6.76
C SER A 94 -26.56 13.30 5.32
N ARG A 95 -25.66 13.38 4.34
CA ARG A 95 -25.97 13.13 2.92
C ARG A 95 -24.73 12.63 2.18
N SER A 96 -24.95 11.99 1.04
CA SER A 96 -23.91 11.64 0.09
C SER A 96 -23.38 12.87 -0.67
N TRP A 97 -22.11 12.81 -1.01
CA TRP A 97 -21.36 13.77 -1.81
C TRP A 97 -20.54 13.01 -2.85
N LEU A 98 -20.88 13.25 -4.12
CA LEU A 98 -20.19 12.66 -5.27
C LEU A 98 -19.12 13.62 -5.81
N SER A 99 -18.20 13.12 -6.63
CA SER A 99 -17.02 13.88 -7.09
C SER A 99 -17.34 15.16 -7.87
N TRP A 100 -18.56 15.31 -8.41
CA TRP A 100 -19.02 16.55 -9.04
C TRP A 100 -19.77 17.48 -8.09
N GLN A 101 -20.42 16.94 -7.04
CA GLN A 101 -21.13 17.73 -6.02
C GLN A 101 -20.16 18.34 -5.01
N LEU A 102 -19.11 17.59 -4.68
CA LEU A 102 -17.90 18.07 -4.05
C LEU A 102 -16.82 17.98 -5.12
N PRO A 103 -16.54 19.03 -5.92
CA PRO A 103 -15.58 18.95 -7.02
C PRO A 103 -14.21 18.44 -6.56
N ILE A 104 -13.95 17.15 -6.81
CA ILE A 104 -12.65 16.47 -6.63
C ILE A 104 -11.97 16.48 -7.99
N LEU A 105 -11.15 17.48 -8.22
CA LEU A 105 -10.46 17.67 -9.50
C LEU A 105 -9.29 16.70 -9.60
N THR A 106 -9.16 16.08 -10.77
CA THR A 106 -8.15 15.08 -11.06
C THR A 106 -7.42 15.35 -12.36
N GLU A 107 -6.19 14.87 -12.43
CA GLU A 107 -5.31 14.94 -13.60
C GLU A 107 -4.80 13.55 -13.97
N GLY A 108 -4.44 13.39 -15.25
CA GLY A 108 -3.95 12.13 -15.81
C GLY A 108 -5.04 11.30 -16.49
N ASN A 109 -4.68 10.05 -16.80
CA ASN A 109 -5.55 9.15 -17.55
C ASN A 109 -6.65 8.56 -16.68
N HIS A 110 -7.77 8.22 -17.32
CA HIS A 110 -8.80 7.36 -16.71
C HIS A 110 -8.18 6.08 -16.13
N SER A 111 -8.84 5.51 -15.12
CA SER A 111 -8.41 4.34 -14.35
C SER A 111 -7.18 4.52 -13.46
N ASN A 112 -6.44 5.62 -13.57
CA ASN A 112 -5.26 5.90 -12.77
C ASN A 112 -5.02 7.41 -12.56
N ALA A 113 -6.09 8.18 -12.40
CA ALA A 113 -6.02 9.62 -12.22
C ALA A 113 -5.50 9.98 -10.82
N ARG A 114 -4.96 11.20 -10.67
CA ARG A 114 -4.48 11.74 -9.39
C ARG A 114 -5.29 12.94 -8.96
N ILE A 115 -5.63 13.05 -7.68
CA ILE A 115 -6.35 14.22 -7.14
C ILE A 115 -5.40 15.42 -7.12
N SER A 116 -5.72 16.46 -7.86
CA SER A 116 -5.00 17.74 -7.84
C SER A 116 -5.62 18.73 -6.86
N ASN A 117 -6.95 18.75 -6.73
CA ASN A 117 -7.66 19.69 -5.85
C ASN A 117 -9.00 19.15 -5.35
N ILE A 118 -9.45 19.62 -4.18
CA ILE A 118 -10.82 19.39 -3.68
C ILE A 118 -11.42 20.72 -3.27
N LYS A 119 -12.54 21.11 -3.89
CA LYS A 119 -13.27 22.34 -3.55
C LYS A 119 -14.05 22.14 -2.24
N THR A 120 -13.51 22.61 -1.12
CA THR A 120 -14.05 22.28 0.21
C THR A 120 -15.06 23.26 0.80
N LYS A 121 -15.47 24.32 0.08
CA LYS A 121 -16.35 25.37 0.62
C LYS A 121 -17.67 24.81 1.13
N ASP A 122 -18.40 24.09 0.29
CA ASP A 122 -19.75 23.65 0.60
C ASP A 122 -19.78 22.55 1.66
N ILE A 123 -18.82 21.61 1.60
CA ILE A 123 -18.68 20.57 2.63
C ILE A 123 -18.30 21.16 3.99
N LYS A 124 -17.47 22.21 4.04
CA LYS A 124 -17.14 22.91 5.29
C LYS A 124 -18.38 23.60 5.88
N ASN A 125 -19.18 24.28 5.05
CA ASN A 125 -20.42 24.90 5.49
C ASN A 125 -21.40 23.85 6.04
N TYR A 126 -21.61 22.76 5.30
CA TYR A 126 -22.46 21.66 5.74
C TYR A 126 -22.00 21.04 7.07
N MET A 127 -20.68 20.89 7.28
CA MET A 127 -20.12 20.42 8.55
C MET A 127 -20.27 21.44 9.69
N ASN A 128 -20.24 22.75 9.39
CA ASN A 128 -20.48 23.81 10.38
C ASN A 128 -21.92 23.81 10.89
N GLU A 129 -22.89 23.44 10.04
CA GLU A 129 -24.30 23.25 10.38
C GLU A 129 -24.56 21.92 11.12
N GLY A 130 -23.51 21.17 11.48
CA GLY A 130 -23.61 19.90 12.18
C GLY A 130 -23.87 18.68 11.27
N GLY A 131 -23.82 18.87 9.95
CA GLY A 131 -23.93 17.81 8.96
C GLY A 131 -22.75 16.84 8.95
N ILE A 132 -23.01 15.58 8.57
CA ILE A 132 -21.99 14.53 8.42
C ILE A 132 -21.91 14.18 6.93
N PRO A 133 -20.96 14.75 6.16
CA PRO A 133 -20.81 14.43 4.76
C PRO A 133 -20.23 13.02 4.58
N ILE A 134 -20.92 12.20 3.79
CA ILE A 134 -20.39 10.93 3.29
C ILE A 134 -19.94 11.18 1.86
N VAL A 135 -18.65 11.03 1.60
CA VAL A 135 -18.01 11.25 0.31
C VAL A 135 -17.73 9.90 -0.32
N ALA A 136 -18.13 9.73 -1.58
CA ALA A 136 -17.76 8.55 -2.34
C ALA A 136 -16.27 8.66 -2.74
N GLY A 137 -15.44 7.76 -2.21
CA GLY A 137 -14.01 7.75 -2.49
C GLY A 137 -13.69 7.19 -3.87
N PHE A 138 -12.41 7.03 -4.18
CA PHE A 138 -11.91 6.40 -5.44
C PHE A 138 -12.26 7.15 -6.74
N GLN A 139 -13.17 8.12 -6.73
CA GLN A 139 -13.59 8.89 -7.89
C GLN A 139 -13.20 10.37 -7.82
N GLY A 140 -13.05 10.97 -9.00
CA GLY A 140 -12.87 12.41 -9.22
C GLY A 140 -13.58 12.87 -10.48
N ILE A 141 -13.26 14.09 -10.93
CA ILE A 141 -13.65 14.64 -12.22
C ILE A 141 -12.43 15.27 -12.91
N ASN A 142 -12.35 15.15 -14.24
CA ASN A 142 -11.32 15.84 -15.03
C ASN A 142 -11.82 17.23 -15.52
N SER A 143 -11.01 17.90 -16.35
CA SER A 143 -11.33 19.21 -16.94
C SER A 143 -12.60 19.23 -17.80
N ASN A 144 -13.00 18.07 -18.32
CA ASN A 144 -14.18 17.91 -19.18
C ASN A 144 -15.41 17.47 -18.36
N PHE A 145 -15.35 17.56 -17.03
CA PHE A 145 -16.40 17.12 -16.11
C PHE A 145 -16.79 15.64 -16.25
N ARG A 146 -15.87 14.81 -16.76
CA ARG A 146 -16.04 13.35 -16.82
C ARG A 146 -15.52 12.71 -15.54
N ILE A 147 -16.22 11.67 -15.07
CA ILE A 147 -15.80 10.88 -13.91
C ILE A 147 -14.47 10.21 -14.22
N THR A 148 -13.55 10.30 -13.27
CA THR A 148 -12.28 9.58 -13.28
C THR A 148 -12.18 8.68 -12.06
N THR A 149 -11.38 7.63 -12.14
CA THR A 149 -11.04 6.81 -10.98
C THR A 149 -9.56 6.89 -10.60
N ILE A 150 -9.31 6.76 -9.30
CA ILE A 150 -8.02 6.98 -8.64
C ILE A 150 -7.37 5.62 -8.38
N GLY A 151 -6.90 4.94 -9.42
CA GLY A 151 -6.00 3.78 -9.36
C GLY A 151 -6.26 2.76 -8.22
N ARG A 152 -5.21 2.03 -7.81
CA ARG A 152 -5.35 1.12 -6.65
C ARG A 152 -5.34 1.92 -5.35
N SER A 153 -6.20 1.50 -4.40
CA SER A 153 -6.38 2.18 -3.11
C SER A 153 -6.90 3.62 -3.20
N GLY A 154 -7.60 3.98 -4.27
CA GLY A 154 -8.11 5.35 -4.47
C GLY A 154 -8.97 5.90 -3.35
N SER A 155 -9.70 5.06 -2.61
CA SER A 155 -10.45 5.54 -1.43
C SER A 155 -9.53 5.99 -0.29
N ASP A 156 -8.36 5.36 -0.12
CA ASP A 156 -7.37 5.81 0.88
C ASP A 156 -6.77 7.16 0.44
N ALA A 157 -6.39 7.27 -0.84
CA ALA A 157 -5.90 8.53 -1.43
C ALA A 157 -6.94 9.65 -1.31
N SER A 158 -8.22 9.34 -1.55
CA SER A 158 -9.34 10.28 -1.38
C SER A 158 -9.43 10.78 0.06
N ALA A 159 -9.24 9.90 1.05
CA ALA A 159 -9.29 10.28 2.46
C ALA A 159 -8.11 11.17 2.86
N ILE A 160 -6.91 10.84 2.40
CA ILE A 160 -5.69 11.62 2.65
C ILE A 160 -5.82 13.02 2.06
N MET A 161 -6.27 13.10 0.80
CA MET A 161 -6.43 14.39 0.12
C MET A 161 -7.57 15.21 0.70
N LEU A 162 -8.69 14.58 1.10
CA LEU A 162 -9.75 15.28 1.82
C LEU A 162 -9.26 15.82 3.16
N ALA A 163 -8.48 15.02 3.91
CA ALA A 163 -7.88 15.45 5.17
C ALA A 163 -6.97 16.67 4.97
N LYS A 164 -6.13 16.66 3.93
CA LYS A 164 -5.31 17.81 3.53
C LYS A 164 -6.15 19.06 3.27
N PHE A 165 -7.14 19.00 2.36
CA PHE A 165 -7.90 20.19 1.96
C PHE A 165 -8.89 20.69 3.02
N LEU A 166 -9.30 19.82 3.95
CA LEU A 166 -10.07 20.20 5.13
C LEU A 166 -9.20 20.72 6.28
N ASN A 167 -7.87 20.61 6.20
CA ASN A 167 -6.96 20.82 7.33
C ASN A 167 -7.36 19.98 8.55
N ALA A 168 -7.69 18.71 8.31
CA ALA A 168 -8.13 17.79 9.35
C ALA A 168 -6.99 17.46 10.32
N GLU A 169 -7.29 17.41 11.62
CA GLU A 169 -6.33 17.03 12.65
C GLU A 169 -6.08 15.52 12.67
N GLU A 170 -7.02 14.70 12.19
CA GLU A 170 -6.87 13.25 12.13
C GLU A 170 -7.45 12.66 10.84
N CYS A 171 -6.69 11.74 10.23
CA CYS A 171 -7.16 10.87 9.17
C CYS A 171 -7.14 9.42 9.67
N ILE A 172 -8.31 8.80 9.82
CA ILE A 172 -8.46 7.43 10.33
C ILE A 172 -8.89 6.50 9.20
N ILE A 173 -8.09 5.48 8.92
CA ILE A 173 -8.42 4.44 7.93
C ILE A 173 -8.90 3.20 8.66
N TYR A 174 -10.19 2.89 8.50
CA TYR A 174 -10.84 1.69 8.97
C TYR A 174 -10.76 0.55 7.94
N THR A 175 -10.21 -0.57 8.38
CA THR A 175 -10.03 -1.78 7.58
C THR A 175 -10.40 -3.03 8.39
N ASP A 176 -10.09 -4.22 7.87
CA ASP A 176 -10.31 -5.53 8.52
C ASP A 176 -9.23 -5.90 9.54
N VAL A 177 -8.03 -5.33 9.43
CA VAL A 177 -6.93 -5.46 10.40
C VAL A 177 -6.95 -4.34 11.46
N ASP A 178 -6.49 -4.63 12.68
CA ASP A 178 -6.53 -3.69 13.82
C ASP A 178 -5.25 -2.84 14.00
N GLY A 179 -4.34 -2.93 13.02
CA GLY A 179 -3.11 -2.15 12.95
C GLY A 179 -2.05 -2.84 12.10
N VAL A 180 -0.85 -2.28 12.13
CA VAL A 180 0.36 -2.87 11.56
C VAL A 180 1.06 -3.68 12.65
N TYR A 181 1.52 -4.87 12.31
CA TYR A 181 2.25 -5.76 13.21
C TYR A 181 3.72 -5.83 12.84
N THR A 182 4.57 -6.18 13.80
CA THR A 182 6.01 -6.42 13.62
C THR A 182 6.29 -7.44 12.53
N THR A 183 5.39 -8.39 12.28
CA THR A 183 5.35 -9.25 11.08
C THR A 183 3.93 -9.76 10.86
N ASP A 184 3.65 -10.50 9.78
CA ASP A 184 2.32 -11.11 9.56
C ASP A 184 1.96 -12.07 10.72
N PRO A 185 0.88 -11.82 11.49
CA PRO A 185 0.49 -12.68 12.61
C PRO A 185 0.16 -14.13 12.20
N ARG A 186 -0.15 -14.37 10.92
CA ARG A 186 -0.35 -15.71 10.37
C ARG A 186 0.96 -16.46 10.15
N MET A 187 2.06 -15.74 10.04
CA MET A 187 3.42 -16.29 9.89
C MET A 187 4.09 -16.51 11.25
N ASN A 188 3.91 -15.58 12.18
CA ASN A 188 4.39 -15.72 13.55
C ASN A 188 3.32 -15.23 14.55
N LYS A 189 2.82 -16.15 15.39
CA LYS A 189 1.78 -15.84 16.40
C LYS A 189 2.24 -14.85 17.47
N LYS A 190 3.55 -14.69 17.67
CA LYS A 190 4.12 -13.72 18.61
C LYS A 190 4.24 -12.31 18.02
N ALA A 191 3.78 -12.08 16.79
CA ALA A 191 3.79 -10.75 16.21
C ALA A 191 3.08 -9.75 17.13
N LYS A 192 3.75 -8.63 17.43
CA LYS A 192 3.21 -7.55 18.25
C LYS A 192 2.67 -6.44 17.37
N LYS A 193 1.59 -5.81 17.81
CA LYS A 193 1.06 -4.63 17.13
C LYS A 193 1.97 -3.43 17.38
N ILE A 194 2.35 -2.76 16.31
CA ILE A 194 3.14 -1.54 16.33
C ILE A 194 2.21 -0.38 16.68
N LYS A 195 2.53 0.40 17.70
CA LYS A 195 1.72 1.56 18.09
C LYS A 195 1.91 2.74 17.13
N LYS A 196 3.16 2.96 16.71
CA LYS A 196 3.57 4.09 15.87
C LYS A 196 4.65 3.61 14.89
N ILE A 197 4.53 3.97 13.63
CA ILE A 197 5.48 3.62 12.56
C ILE A 197 5.75 4.86 11.70
N PHE A 198 6.99 5.03 11.22
CA PHE A 198 7.32 6.13 10.33
C PHE A 198 6.86 5.86 8.88
N TYR A 199 6.65 6.92 8.11
CA TYR A 199 6.26 6.79 6.69
C TYR A 199 7.21 5.88 5.91
N ASP A 200 8.53 6.05 6.08
CA ASP A 200 9.53 5.30 5.34
C ASP A 200 9.54 3.81 5.71
N GLU A 201 9.41 3.50 7.00
CA GLU A 201 9.29 2.12 7.45
C GLU A 201 8.00 1.46 6.94
N MET A 202 6.89 2.19 6.96
CA MET A 202 5.62 1.68 6.45
C MET A 202 5.65 1.51 4.93
N LEU A 203 6.30 2.40 4.18
CA LEU A 203 6.52 2.25 2.74
C LEU A 203 7.29 0.96 2.44
N GLU A 204 8.39 0.73 3.16
CA GLU A 204 9.18 -0.48 3.02
C GLU A 204 8.38 -1.73 3.37
N MET A 205 7.64 -1.73 4.48
CA MET A 205 6.79 -2.87 4.87
C MET A 205 5.68 -3.15 3.86
N SER A 206 5.03 -2.11 3.34
CA SER A 206 3.92 -2.21 2.38
C SER A 206 4.39 -2.77 1.05
N SER A 207 5.55 -2.31 0.56
CA SER A 207 6.12 -2.78 -0.72
C SER A 207 6.47 -4.28 -0.70
N LEU A 208 6.72 -4.81 0.50
CA LEU A 208 7.17 -6.18 0.74
C LEU A 208 6.06 -7.16 1.13
N GLY A 209 4.80 -6.73 1.01
CA GLY A 209 3.65 -7.61 1.22
C GLY A 209 2.90 -7.43 2.53
N SER A 210 3.21 -6.40 3.33
CA SER A 210 2.29 -5.96 4.40
C SER A 210 0.99 -5.50 3.76
N LYS A 211 -0.08 -6.31 3.88
CA LYS A 211 -1.38 -6.07 3.23
C LYS A 211 -2.24 -5.00 3.92
N VAL A 212 -1.67 -4.25 4.87
CA VAL A 212 -2.42 -3.29 5.69
C VAL A 212 -2.77 -2.04 4.91
N MET A 213 -1.82 -1.50 4.14
CA MET A 213 -1.97 -0.27 3.37
C MET A 213 -1.14 -0.38 2.08
N GLN A 214 -1.60 0.23 1.00
CA GLN A 214 -0.85 0.24 -0.26
C GLN A 214 0.31 1.25 -0.18
N PRO A 215 1.47 0.97 -0.80
CA PRO A 215 2.62 1.88 -0.81
C PRO A 215 2.27 3.29 -1.33
N THR A 216 1.43 3.37 -2.37
CA THR A 216 0.99 4.64 -2.96
C THR A 216 0.27 5.52 -1.95
N SER A 217 -0.64 4.95 -1.15
CA SER A 217 -1.35 5.70 -0.11
C SER A 217 -0.40 6.20 0.99
N VAL A 218 0.59 5.40 1.39
CA VAL A 218 1.60 5.84 2.38
C VAL A 218 2.46 6.96 1.78
N GLN A 219 2.77 6.89 0.49
CA GLN A 219 3.51 7.93 -0.22
C GLN A 219 2.71 9.24 -0.28
N ASP A 220 1.42 9.17 -0.61
CA ASP A 220 0.53 10.33 -0.60
C ASP A 220 0.45 10.95 0.79
N ALA A 221 0.36 10.13 1.84
CA ALA A 221 0.39 10.58 3.22
C ALA A 221 1.67 11.38 3.54
N LYS A 222 2.82 10.82 3.16
CA LYS A 222 4.15 11.43 3.34
C LYS A 222 4.27 12.76 2.61
N LEU A 223 3.92 12.78 1.31
CA LEU A 223 4.02 13.98 0.46
C LEU A 223 3.12 15.13 0.97
N ASN A 224 1.95 14.77 1.50
CA ASN A 224 0.99 15.74 2.01
C ASN A 224 1.11 16.00 3.52
N LYS A 225 2.06 15.34 4.20
CA LYS A 225 2.29 15.42 5.65
C LYS A 225 1.02 15.14 6.47
N ILE A 226 0.25 14.14 6.06
CA ILE A 226 -1.00 13.71 6.72
C ILE A 226 -0.74 12.44 7.51
N ASP A 227 -0.78 12.55 8.84
CA ASP A 227 -0.67 11.40 9.72
C ASP A 227 -1.93 10.52 9.65
N ILE A 228 -1.73 9.20 9.63
CA ILE A 228 -2.79 8.23 9.38
C ILE A 228 -2.90 7.27 10.55
N LEU A 229 -4.10 7.14 11.12
CA LEU A 229 -4.40 6.14 12.13
C LEU A 229 -5.12 4.95 11.50
N VAL A 230 -4.44 3.81 11.38
CA VAL A 230 -5.05 2.57 10.87
C VAL A 230 -5.75 1.82 12.00
N LYS A 231 -7.04 1.53 11.84
CA LYS A 231 -7.87 0.83 12.84
C LYS A 231 -8.71 -0.27 12.18
N SER A 232 -9.16 -1.23 12.99
CA SER A 232 -10.18 -2.18 12.57
C SER A 232 -11.56 -1.62 12.83
N SER A 233 -12.49 -1.81 11.89
CA SER A 233 -13.92 -1.57 12.12
C SER A 233 -14.61 -2.77 12.80
N PHE A 234 -13.90 -3.86 13.03
CA PHE A 234 -14.42 -5.11 13.61
C PHE A 234 -14.11 -5.24 15.09
N VAL A 235 -13.04 -4.61 15.56
CA VAL A 235 -12.62 -4.67 16.96
C VAL A 235 -12.33 -3.28 17.53
N LYS A 236 -12.77 -3.03 18.76
CA LYS A 236 -12.51 -1.77 19.47
C LYS A 236 -11.13 -1.81 20.14
N LYS A 237 -10.07 -1.74 19.35
CA LYS A 237 -8.68 -1.67 19.82
C LYS A 237 -8.00 -0.37 19.35
N ASN A 238 -6.92 0.00 20.04
CA ASN A 238 -6.03 1.06 19.58
C ASN A 238 -5.39 0.64 18.25
N GLY A 239 -5.30 1.57 17.31
CA GLY A 239 -4.73 1.34 15.99
C GLY A 239 -3.21 1.46 15.95
N THR A 240 -2.69 1.61 14.74
CA THR A 240 -1.31 2.01 14.47
C THR A 240 -1.28 3.40 13.85
N LEU A 241 -0.50 4.31 14.42
CA LEU A 241 -0.27 5.64 13.86
C LEU A 241 0.91 5.61 12.88
N ILE A 242 0.65 5.96 11.63
CA ILE A 242 1.65 6.20 10.58
C ILE A 242 1.91 7.71 10.53
N THR A 243 3.16 8.14 10.75
CA THR A 243 3.46 9.57 10.93
C THR A 243 4.89 9.93 10.55
N GLY A 244 5.15 11.21 10.27
CA GLY A 244 6.48 11.75 10.04
C GLY A 244 7.11 12.37 11.30
N SER A 245 6.37 12.39 12.41
CA SER A 245 6.76 13.11 13.62
C SER A 245 7.88 12.41 14.40
N LYS A 246 9.10 12.94 14.32
CA LYS A 246 10.28 12.45 15.05
C LYS A 246 10.21 12.57 16.59
N LYS A 247 9.17 13.21 17.14
CA LYS A 247 9.03 13.52 18.59
C LYS A 247 9.00 12.32 19.54
N SER A 248 9.05 11.10 19.01
CA SER A 248 9.29 9.89 19.81
C SER A 248 10.16 9.00 18.95
N PHE A 249 11.46 9.04 19.19
CA PHE A 249 12.32 7.92 18.81
C PHE A 249 11.77 6.70 19.55
N SER A 250 11.48 5.66 18.78
CA SER A 250 11.29 4.33 19.33
C SER A 250 12.67 3.80 19.71
N ASP A 251 12.85 3.29 20.92
CA ASP A 251 14.09 2.58 21.32
C ASP A 251 14.28 1.27 20.51
N GLN A 252 13.28 0.89 19.72
CA GLN A 252 13.29 -0.30 18.89
C GLN A 252 14.08 -0.03 17.60
N ILE A 253 15.26 -0.65 17.49
CA ILE A 253 16.15 -0.51 16.34
C ILE A 253 15.52 -1.03 15.04
N ILE A 254 14.86 -2.19 15.15
CA ILE A 254 14.09 -2.82 14.08
C ILE A 254 12.62 -2.69 14.43
N THR A 255 11.83 -2.19 13.48
CA THR A 255 10.40 -1.94 13.63
C THR A 255 9.59 -3.15 13.18
N GLY A 256 10.07 -3.85 12.14
CA GLY A 256 9.38 -5.03 11.65
C GLY A 256 10.19 -5.89 10.70
N ILE A 257 9.58 -7.03 10.38
CA ILE A 257 10.08 -8.05 9.47
C ILE A 257 8.98 -8.32 8.45
N SER A 258 9.30 -8.09 7.18
CA SER A 258 8.40 -8.39 6.08
C SER A 258 8.93 -9.55 5.25
N SER A 259 8.01 -10.31 4.65
CA SER A 259 8.36 -11.42 3.76
C SER A 259 7.39 -11.49 2.60
N THR A 260 7.93 -11.64 1.40
CA THR A 260 7.17 -11.95 0.20
C THR A 260 7.08 -13.45 0.00
N LYS A 261 6.09 -13.86 -0.80
CA LYS A 261 5.98 -15.21 -1.33
C LYS A 261 6.15 -15.16 -2.84
N ASP A 262 6.67 -16.27 -3.36
CA ASP A 262 6.67 -16.59 -4.78
C ASP A 262 7.45 -15.58 -5.63
N ASP A 263 8.68 -15.28 -5.20
CA ASP A 263 9.65 -14.55 -6.03
C ASP A 263 10.49 -15.55 -6.84
N ALA A 264 10.93 -15.08 -8.00
CA ALA A 264 11.90 -15.77 -8.83
C ALA A 264 13.17 -14.93 -8.94
N LYS A 265 14.32 -15.59 -8.92
CA LYS A 265 15.64 -14.99 -9.15
C LYS A 265 16.07 -15.29 -10.57
N ILE A 266 16.54 -14.25 -11.26
CA ILE A 266 17.13 -14.34 -12.58
C ILE A 266 18.55 -13.84 -12.47
N THR A 267 19.51 -14.62 -12.96
CA THR A 267 20.92 -14.24 -13.04
C THR A 267 21.37 -14.33 -14.48
N ILE A 268 21.75 -13.19 -15.04
CA ILE A 268 22.38 -13.08 -16.35
C ILE A 268 23.89 -13.03 -16.12
N VAL A 269 24.57 -14.13 -16.44
CA VAL A 269 25.99 -14.35 -16.17
C VAL A 269 26.82 -13.86 -17.36
N GLY A 270 27.89 -13.12 -17.07
CA GLY A 270 28.88 -12.69 -18.05
C GLY A 270 28.34 -11.69 -19.07
N VAL A 271 27.54 -10.71 -18.63
CA VAL A 271 27.12 -9.59 -19.48
C VAL A 271 28.29 -8.61 -19.66
N LYS A 272 28.42 -7.98 -20.83
CA LYS A 272 29.47 -6.97 -21.06
C LYS A 272 29.35 -5.82 -20.06
N ASP A 273 30.45 -5.47 -19.41
CA ASP A 273 30.52 -4.38 -18.44
C ASP A 273 30.74 -3.04 -19.16
N LYS A 274 29.68 -2.54 -19.81
CA LYS A 274 29.67 -1.25 -20.49
C LYS A 274 28.36 -0.48 -20.25
N PRO A 275 28.38 0.86 -20.28
CA PRO A 275 27.17 1.66 -20.18
C PRO A 275 26.09 1.23 -21.18
N GLY A 276 24.83 1.22 -20.75
CA GLY A 276 23.68 0.87 -21.56
C GLY A 276 23.27 -0.61 -21.55
N VAL A 277 24.14 -1.55 -21.15
CA VAL A 277 23.79 -2.98 -21.12
C VAL A 277 22.66 -3.26 -20.12
N ALA A 278 22.73 -2.70 -18.91
CA ALA A 278 21.64 -2.82 -17.93
C ALA A 278 20.31 -2.26 -18.47
N ALA A 279 20.36 -1.12 -19.17
CA ALA A 279 19.16 -0.52 -19.77
C ALA A 279 18.54 -1.45 -20.84
N GLU A 280 19.35 -2.06 -21.70
CA GLU A 280 18.87 -3.01 -22.71
C GLU A 280 18.35 -4.31 -22.10
N ILE A 281 18.83 -4.72 -20.92
CA ILE A 281 18.27 -5.85 -20.17
C ILE A 281 16.86 -5.53 -19.66
N PHE A 282 16.68 -4.35 -19.06
CA PHE A 282 15.42 -4.02 -18.37
C PHE A 282 14.35 -3.39 -19.26
N LYS A 283 14.71 -2.79 -20.41
CA LYS A 283 13.75 -2.18 -21.34
C LYS A 283 12.64 -3.15 -21.78
N PRO A 284 12.93 -4.37 -22.26
CA PRO A 284 11.88 -5.32 -22.65
C PRO A 284 10.93 -5.69 -21.51
N LEU A 285 11.44 -5.73 -20.27
CA LEU A 285 10.64 -6.04 -19.09
C LEU A 285 9.68 -4.90 -18.78
N SER A 286 10.18 -3.66 -18.82
CA SER A 286 9.36 -2.45 -18.66
C SER A 286 8.28 -2.33 -19.74
N ASP A 287 8.64 -2.51 -21.02
CA ASP A 287 7.70 -2.46 -22.17
C ASP A 287 6.59 -3.52 -22.03
N ASN A 288 6.85 -4.58 -21.25
CA ASN A 288 5.93 -5.67 -20.98
C ASN A 288 5.26 -5.63 -19.61
N SER A 289 5.39 -4.52 -18.87
CA SER A 289 4.82 -4.31 -17.53
C SER A 289 5.26 -5.35 -16.50
N ILE A 290 6.47 -5.90 -16.63
CA ILE A 290 7.06 -6.83 -15.65
C ILE A 290 7.76 -6.00 -14.57
N ASN A 291 7.27 -6.11 -13.34
CA ASN A 291 7.83 -5.36 -12.22
C ASN A 291 9.11 -6.04 -11.70
N VAL A 292 10.22 -5.30 -11.72
CA VAL A 292 11.52 -5.72 -11.17
C VAL A 292 11.66 -5.14 -9.78
N ASP A 293 12.18 -5.95 -8.86
CA ASP A 293 12.23 -5.61 -7.45
C ASP A 293 13.67 -5.41 -6.94
N MET A 294 14.42 -6.48 -6.65
CA MET A 294 15.84 -6.37 -6.32
C MET A 294 16.66 -6.39 -7.61
N VAL A 295 17.68 -5.52 -7.71
CA VAL A 295 18.72 -5.60 -8.74
C VAL A 295 20.07 -5.59 -8.03
N VAL A 296 20.88 -6.61 -8.28
CA VAL A 296 22.21 -6.80 -7.72
C VAL A 296 23.18 -7.03 -8.87
N GLN A 297 24.15 -6.14 -9.00
CA GLN A 297 25.26 -6.27 -9.93
C GLN A 297 26.55 -6.32 -9.14
N ASN A 298 27.30 -7.41 -9.27
CA ASN A 298 28.60 -7.54 -8.63
C ASN A 298 29.69 -6.90 -9.51
N ILE A 299 30.66 -6.24 -8.87
CA ILE A 299 31.82 -5.71 -9.58
C ILE A 299 32.65 -6.87 -10.11
N SER A 300 33.00 -6.82 -11.39
CA SER A 300 33.84 -7.85 -12.01
C SER A 300 35.31 -7.66 -11.68
N LEU A 301 36.00 -8.76 -11.37
CA LEU A 301 37.45 -8.79 -11.21
C LEU A 301 38.20 -8.44 -12.51
N ASN A 302 37.60 -8.71 -13.67
CA ASN A 302 38.27 -8.58 -14.97
C ASN A 302 37.84 -7.33 -15.77
N LYS A 303 36.97 -6.46 -15.22
CA LYS A 303 36.38 -5.24 -15.84
C LYS A 303 35.74 -5.40 -17.23
N LYS A 304 35.63 -6.62 -17.77
CA LYS A 304 35.09 -6.91 -19.10
C LYS A 304 33.66 -7.45 -19.06
N GLU A 305 33.34 -8.21 -18.03
CA GLU A 305 32.05 -8.90 -17.90
C GLU A 305 31.58 -8.93 -16.45
N THR A 306 30.31 -8.67 -16.21
CA THR A 306 29.67 -8.67 -14.88
C THR A 306 28.47 -9.61 -14.87
N ASP A 307 27.99 -9.96 -13.68
CA ASP A 307 26.77 -10.73 -13.49
C ASP A 307 25.68 -9.80 -12.96
N ILE A 308 24.51 -9.82 -13.60
CA ILE A 308 23.34 -9.06 -13.16
C ILE A 308 22.30 -10.05 -12.65
N THR A 309 21.97 -9.93 -11.37
CA THR A 309 20.91 -10.69 -10.72
C THR A 309 19.74 -9.79 -10.37
N PHE A 310 18.52 -10.22 -10.66
CA PHE A 310 17.33 -9.48 -10.24
C PHE A 310 16.18 -10.41 -9.86
N THR A 311 15.20 -9.85 -9.14
CA THR A 311 13.99 -10.58 -8.73
C THR A 311 12.73 -10.04 -9.39
N ILE A 312 11.79 -10.94 -9.66
CA ILE A 312 10.45 -10.67 -10.19
C ILE A 312 9.44 -11.60 -9.50
N LYS A 313 8.15 -11.44 -9.78
CA LYS A 313 7.12 -12.42 -9.40
C LYS A 313 7.28 -13.71 -10.20
N ALA A 314 7.08 -14.85 -9.55
CA ALA A 314 7.23 -16.16 -10.17
C ALA A 314 6.34 -16.36 -11.41
N ASP A 315 5.17 -15.73 -11.44
CA ASP A 315 4.24 -15.79 -12.58
C ASP A 315 4.82 -15.17 -13.86
N ASP A 316 5.71 -14.17 -13.73
CA ASP A 316 6.34 -13.49 -14.86
C ASP A 316 7.60 -14.21 -15.38
N LEU A 317 8.01 -15.33 -14.75
CA LEU A 317 9.28 -15.99 -15.03
C LEU A 317 9.40 -16.48 -16.47
N LYS A 318 8.39 -17.21 -16.97
CA LYS A 318 8.41 -17.76 -18.34
C LYS A 318 8.46 -16.65 -19.40
N LYS A 319 7.70 -15.57 -19.18
CA LYS A 319 7.66 -14.40 -20.06
C LYS A 319 9.01 -13.70 -20.06
N THR A 320 9.59 -13.47 -18.88
CA THR A 320 10.91 -12.84 -18.72
C THR A 320 12.01 -13.66 -19.37
N GLU A 321 12.01 -14.98 -19.18
CA GLU A 321 12.99 -15.87 -19.79
C GLU A 321 13.00 -15.72 -21.32
N LYS A 322 11.82 -15.72 -21.94
CA LYS A 322 11.69 -15.53 -23.39
C LYS A 322 12.21 -14.17 -23.83
N LEU A 323 11.80 -13.09 -23.14
CA LEU A 323 12.22 -11.72 -23.47
C LEU A 323 13.74 -11.53 -23.39
N VAL A 324 14.40 -12.12 -22.39
CA VAL A 324 15.86 -12.02 -22.23
C VAL A 324 16.58 -12.85 -23.30
N LYS A 325 16.09 -14.06 -23.62
CA LYS A 325 16.68 -14.92 -24.66
C LYS A 325 16.54 -14.33 -26.07
N ASP A 326 15.41 -13.70 -26.37
CA ASP A 326 15.13 -13.11 -27.68
C ASP A 326 15.85 -11.76 -27.89
N ASN A 327 16.43 -11.19 -26.83
CA ASN A 327 17.10 -9.90 -26.88
C ASN A 327 18.50 -9.98 -27.49
N LYS A 328 18.59 -9.75 -28.82
CA LYS A 328 19.86 -9.75 -29.57
C LYS A 328 20.80 -8.60 -29.23
N LYS A 329 20.36 -7.59 -28.49
CA LYS A 329 21.20 -6.42 -28.14
C LYS A 329 22.12 -6.67 -26.95
N ILE A 330 21.87 -7.73 -26.19
CA ILE A 330 22.67 -8.11 -25.03
C ILE A 330 23.47 -9.38 -25.37
N GLN A 331 24.72 -9.42 -24.93
CA GLN A 331 25.57 -10.60 -25.01
C GLN A 331 25.84 -11.08 -23.59
N PHE A 332 25.56 -12.36 -23.33
CA PHE A 332 25.76 -13.00 -22.04
C PHE A 332 26.20 -14.45 -22.22
N LYS A 333 26.85 -15.02 -21.21
CA LYS A 333 27.36 -16.41 -21.24
C LYS A 333 26.29 -17.43 -20.86
N LYS A 334 25.54 -17.12 -19.80
CA LYS A 334 24.53 -18.04 -19.26
C LYS A 334 23.39 -17.26 -18.65
N LEU A 335 22.19 -17.79 -18.82
CA LEU A 335 21.00 -17.31 -18.13
C LEU A 335 20.56 -18.39 -17.14
N ALA A 336 20.53 -18.04 -15.85
CA ALA A 336 20.15 -18.94 -14.78
C ALA A 336 18.90 -18.43 -14.07
N PHE A 337 18.05 -19.36 -13.66
CA PHE A 337 16.78 -19.07 -13.00
C PHE A 337 16.64 -19.94 -11.77
N ASP A 338 16.06 -19.35 -10.74
CA ASP A 338 15.70 -20.07 -9.53
C ASP A 338 14.30 -19.65 -9.10
N LYS A 339 13.49 -20.64 -8.73
CA LYS A 339 12.08 -20.48 -8.37
C LYS A 339 11.87 -20.99 -6.96
N ASN A 340 10.71 -20.68 -6.39
CA ASN A 340 10.38 -21.02 -5.00
C ASN A 340 11.29 -20.29 -4.00
N LEU A 341 11.56 -19.02 -4.28
CA LEU A 341 12.34 -18.16 -3.42
C LEU A 341 11.44 -17.11 -2.77
N SER A 342 11.85 -16.71 -1.58
CA SER A 342 11.16 -15.72 -0.78
C SER A 342 12.17 -14.71 -0.29
N LYS A 343 11.79 -13.44 -0.41
CA LYS A 343 12.54 -12.35 0.17
C LYS A 343 12.10 -12.12 1.61
N ILE A 344 13.05 -11.99 2.51
CA ILE A 344 12.83 -11.60 3.90
C ILE A 344 13.59 -10.31 4.14
N SER A 345 12.93 -9.34 4.75
CA SER A 345 13.55 -8.05 5.04
C SER A 345 13.31 -7.66 6.49
N ILE A 346 14.38 -7.22 7.15
CA ILE A 346 14.30 -6.47 8.40
C ILE A 346 14.25 -4.98 8.08
N ILE A 347 13.40 -4.23 8.76
CA ILE A 347 13.11 -2.82 8.48
C ILE A 347 13.11 -2.03 9.79
N GLY A 348 13.83 -0.92 9.83
CA GLY A 348 13.82 0.00 10.97
C GLY A 348 14.72 1.20 10.78
N VAL A 349 14.25 2.39 11.16
CA VAL A 349 15.05 3.62 11.07
C VAL A 349 16.27 3.62 11.99
N GLY A 350 16.21 2.86 13.09
CA GLY A 350 17.33 2.72 14.03
C GLY A 350 18.55 1.99 13.44
N MET A 351 18.41 1.37 12.26
CA MET A 351 19.52 0.72 11.56
C MET A 351 20.62 1.70 11.14
N ILE A 352 20.26 2.95 10.85
CA ILE A 352 21.20 4.00 10.40
C ILE A 352 22.26 4.27 11.46
N THR A 353 21.87 4.27 12.74
CA THR A 353 22.74 4.66 13.86
C THR A 353 23.26 3.47 14.67
N THR A 354 22.90 2.24 14.28
CA THR A 354 23.23 1.03 15.05
C THR A 354 24.10 0.08 14.24
N PRO A 355 25.42 0.04 14.48
CA PRO A 355 26.30 -0.96 13.87
C PRO A 355 25.94 -2.40 14.27
N GLY A 356 26.33 -3.37 13.43
CA GLY A 356 26.24 -4.80 13.76
C GLY A 356 24.91 -5.49 13.45
N ILE A 357 23.89 -4.77 12.95
CA ILE A 357 22.58 -5.36 12.59
C ILE A 357 22.71 -6.43 11.50
N THR A 358 23.53 -6.18 10.48
CA THR A 358 23.82 -7.15 9.42
C THR A 358 24.41 -8.44 9.96
N TYR A 359 25.40 -8.34 10.86
CA TYR A 359 26.02 -9.50 11.52
C TYR A 359 24.98 -10.31 12.31
N ARG A 360 24.16 -9.64 13.12
CA ARG A 360 23.10 -10.29 13.91
C ARG A 360 22.10 -11.04 13.03
N MET A 361 21.65 -10.42 11.94
CA MET A 361 20.75 -11.05 10.97
C MET A 361 21.36 -12.33 10.37
N PHE A 362 22.59 -12.23 9.84
CA PHE A 362 23.23 -13.36 9.17
C PHE A 362 23.59 -14.48 10.14
N LYS A 363 24.09 -14.14 11.34
CA LYS A 363 24.35 -15.10 12.42
C LYS A 363 23.07 -15.88 12.79
N SER A 364 21.96 -15.16 12.97
CA SER A 364 20.67 -15.75 13.34
C SER A 364 20.15 -16.73 12.28
N LEU A 365 20.25 -16.37 11.00
CA LEU A 365 19.90 -17.26 9.89
C LEU A 365 20.84 -18.47 9.79
N ALA A 366 22.15 -18.27 9.95
CA ALA A 366 23.15 -19.32 9.90
C ALA A 366 23.00 -20.35 11.02
N GLN A 367 22.68 -19.91 12.25
CA GLN A 367 22.38 -20.81 13.38
C GLN A 367 21.18 -21.73 13.10
N LYS A 368 20.28 -21.32 12.21
CA LYS A 368 19.15 -22.13 11.74
C LYS A 368 19.45 -22.90 10.45
N LYS A 369 20.69 -22.88 9.97
CA LYS A 369 21.15 -23.50 8.71
C LYS A 369 20.35 -23.01 7.50
N ILE A 370 19.99 -21.73 7.49
CA ILE A 370 19.25 -21.10 6.38
C ILE A 370 20.27 -20.45 5.43
N ASN A 371 20.33 -20.95 4.20
CA ASN A 371 21.25 -20.41 3.18
C ASN A 371 20.73 -19.08 2.61
N ILE A 372 21.62 -18.10 2.47
CA ILE A 372 21.33 -16.79 1.88
C ILE A 372 21.84 -16.79 0.44
N MET A 373 20.96 -16.46 -0.51
CA MET A 373 21.31 -16.49 -1.95
C MET A 373 21.69 -15.12 -2.50
N VAL A 374 20.98 -14.09 -2.05
CA VAL A 374 21.15 -12.70 -2.48
C VAL A 374 20.95 -11.80 -1.28
N ILE A 375 21.75 -10.75 -1.17
CA ILE A 375 21.62 -9.69 -0.16
C ILE A 375 21.41 -8.37 -0.90
N SER A 376 20.47 -7.56 -0.42
CA SER A 376 20.31 -6.16 -0.84
C SER A 376 20.08 -5.31 0.38
N THR A 377 20.63 -4.10 0.40
CA THR A 377 20.53 -3.18 1.52
C THR A 377 20.04 -1.80 1.07
N SER A 378 19.49 -1.06 2.03
CA SER A 378 19.15 0.37 1.96
C SER A 378 19.38 0.95 3.35
N GLU A 379 19.18 2.26 3.54
CA GLU A 379 19.44 2.93 4.82
C GLU A 379 18.67 2.33 6.00
N ILE A 380 17.42 1.89 5.78
CA ILE A 380 16.53 1.40 6.84
C ILE A 380 16.03 -0.04 6.63
N LYS A 381 16.65 -0.78 5.70
CA LYS A 381 16.22 -2.14 5.35
C LYS A 381 17.39 -3.00 4.86
N ILE A 382 17.43 -4.25 5.33
CA ILE A 382 18.27 -5.31 4.77
C ILE A 382 17.35 -6.43 4.31
N SER A 383 17.45 -6.80 3.03
CA SER A 383 16.71 -7.88 2.39
C SER A 383 17.63 -9.04 2.06
N VAL A 384 17.18 -10.26 2.34
CA VAL A 384 17.83 -11.50 1.92
C VAL A 384 16.87 -12.36 1.12
N LEU A 385 17.39 -13.05 0.12
CA LEU A 385 16.65 -14.05 -0.65
C LEU A 385 17.00 -15.45 -0.14
N ILE A 386 15.97 -16.21 0.24
CA ILE A 386 16.10 -17.56 0.79
C ILE A 386 15.09 -18.52 0.13
N SER A 387 15.21 -19.81 0.43
CA SER A 387 14.24 -20.83 0.01
C SER A 387 12.87 -20.60 0.66
N ASN A 388 11.78 -20.76 -0.10
CA ASN A 388 10.40 -20.68 0.39
C ASN A 388 10.13 -21.59 1.59
N LYS A 389 10.83 -22.73 1.67
CA LYS A 389 10.67 -23.73 2.75
C LYS A 389 11.12 -23.16 4.10
N ASP A 390 12.05 -22.21 4.11
CA ASP A 390 12.67 -21.69 5.32
C ASP A 390 12.01 -20.41 5.85
N VAL A 391 11.02 -19.85 5.15
CA VAL A 391 10.47 -18.51 5.46
C VAL A 391 9.91 -18.40 6.85
N LYS A 392 9.05 -19.34 7.27
CA LYS A 392 8.48 -19.34 8.62
C LYS A 392 9.57 -19.42 9.70
N LYS A 393 10.59 -20.25 9.45
CA LYS A 393 11.71 -20.45 10.37
C LYS A 393 12.57 -19.20 10.47
N ALA A 394 12.88 -18.57 9.33
CA ALA A 394 13.64 -17.33 9.27
C ALA A 394 12.91 -16.17 9.95
N VAL A 395 11.61 -15.97 9.65
CA VAL A 395 10.80 -14.93 10.30
C VAL A 395 10.78 -15.13 11.81
N ALA A 396 10.50 -16.34 12.31
CA ALA A 396 10.49 -16.61 13.75
C ALA A 396 11.85 -16.38 14.42
N CYS A 397 12.95 -16.77 13.75
CA CYS A 397 14.30 -16.61 14.27
C CYS A 397 14.72 -15.14 14.36
N LEU A 398 14.47 -14.37 13.28
CA LEU A 398 14.77 -12.94 13.25
C LEU A 398 13.87 -12.15 14.19
N HIS A 399 12.60 -12.52 14.34
CA HIS A 399 11.67 -11.88 15.27
C HIS A 399 12.13 -12.03 16.72
N LYS A 400 12.66 -13.21 17.07
CA LYS A 400 13.29 -13.44 18.37
C LYS A 400 14.60 -12.67 18.52
N GLU A 401 15.48 -12.72 17.52
CA GLU A 401 16.79 -12.03 17.54
C GLU A 401 16.65 -10.52 17.77
N PHE A 402 15.67 -9.87 17.15
CA PHE A 402 15.45 -8.43 17.26
C PHE A 402 14.41 -8.03 18.32
N ASN A 403 14.09 -8.92 19.26
CA ASN A 403 13.20 -8.67 20.39
C ASN A 403 11.82 -8.10 19.97
N LEU A 404 11.24 -8.67 18.92
CA LEU A 404 9.93 -8.28 18.40
C LEU A 404 8.78 -9.14 18.97
N ASP A 405 9.12 -10.28 19.59
CA ASP A 405 8.21 -11.23 20.27
C ASP A 405 7.38 -10.58 21.38
#